data_AF-H3GMD0-F1
#
_entry.id   AF-H3GMD0-F1
#
_cell.length_a   1.000
_cell.length_b   1.000
_cell.length_c   1.000
_cell.angle_alpha   90.00
_cell.angle_beta   90.00
_cell.angle_gamma   90.00
#
_symmetry.space_group_name_H-M   'P 1'
#
loop_
_entity.id
_entity.type
_entity.pdbx_description
1 polymer ?
#
loop_
_entity_poly.entity_id
_entity_poly.type
_entity_poly.pdbx_seq_one_letter_code
_entity_poly.pdbx_strand_id
1 'polypeptide(L)'
;MWKVLEQAAKSASANASGYVSSVHEKAQSLAAAVQDEAATLLSSAMGSARPGPVDEILYEELADFKEFASFFSAEQHTHEIARAVDEDNEIRTLHDALVPLELSYDEFWSRYFFRQQQAEKIEQERQLRTMTENKKAPEDEDEDTDSVDGQDDADYEHRPEEKQPPLSPPAGQRRDSEDQEGVWLLRAARDAERRAATQWRQKSRDLHHQLQEAKQNYDEKEQKALKEWGEQLQELCDTYETKMATATMQIDEARAAGYDEGVRESQAVVESVRQAAEEDMTRLRKEITEGQGGASEERVAVLTKEKMELQMALEAARERLVELEKKEGAPVSDKTGGAALAELSKEKDLWRMRALKMKKLKDLVQAELTTLRQQRDAVSASSDSATNSVQVGLNDHSKLQTRMNELQTQLANALAGAEARAREAYEKGLTAGKVDADQRMKQERDQAFEEGYKKARAEAKSEMGVLTAELGMFRAFHESAAHCADHVHDAEGLLDDSLDDISLADGQQLCSPTSSVSVFTDNGKNDFSAQEIPKSTDEWGEW
;
A
#
# COMPACT_ATOMS: atom_id res chain seq x y z
N MET A 1 -50.76 -10.21 44.97
CA MET A 1 -50.18 -10.65 43.69
C MET A 1 -49.93 -9.47 42.74
N TRP A 2 -50.94 -8.67 42.38
CA TRP A 2 -50.78 -7.51 41.48
C TRP A 2 -49.74 -6.47 41.95
N LYS A 3 -49.73 -6.08 43.23
CA LYS A 3 -48.70 -5.17 43.79
C LYS A 3 -47.26 -5.71 43.69
N VAL A 4 -47.08 -7.04 43.73
CA VAL A 4 -45.76 -7.67 43.60
C VAL A 4 -45.29 -7.63 42.14
N LEU A 5 -46.21 -7.86 41.19
CA LEU A 5 -45.93 -7.70 39.76
C LEU A 5 -45.62 -6.24 39.38
N GLU A 6 -46.34 -5.29 39.96
CA GLU A 6 -46.09 -3.86 39.74
C GLU A 6 -44.71 -3.44 40.28
N GLN A 7 -44.32 -3.95 41.45
CA GLN A 7 -43.02 -3.68 42.05
C GLN A 7 -41.87 -4.35 41.29
N ALA A 8 -42.09 -5.56 40.75
CA ALA A 8 -41.14 -6.24 39.87
C ALA A 8 -41.00 -5.54 38.50
N ALA A 9 -42.08 -5.01 37.94
CA ALA A 9 -42.03 -4.23 36.70
C ALA A 9 -41.29 -2.89 36.91
N LYS A 10 -41.49 -2.23 38.05
CA LYS A 10 -40.78 -1.00 38.42
C LYS A 10 -39.28 -1.26 38.63
N SER A 11 -38.90 -2.36 39.28
CA SER A 11 -37.47 -2.71 39.43
C SER A 11 -36.83 -3.16 38.11
N ALA A 12 -37.55 -3.88 37.26
CA ALA A 12 -37.06 -4.25 35.92
C ALA A 12 -36.85 -3.01 35.03
N SER A 13 -37.77 -2.04 35.07
CA SER A 13 -37.65 -0.77 34.36
C SER A 13 -36.48 0.08 34.87
N ALA A 14 -36.30 0.17 36.19
CA ALA A 14 -35.15 0.87 36.78
C ALA A 14 -33.81 0.22 36.40
N ASN A 15 -33.74 -1.11 36.38
CA ASN A 15 -32.54 -1.84 35.95
C ASN A 15 -32.27 -1.70 34.45
N ALA A 16 -33.31 -1.71 33.60
CA ALA A 16 -33.19 -1.47 32.17
C ALA A 16 -32.69 -0.04 31.88
N SER A 17 -33.20 0.95 32.61
CA SER A 17 -32.73 2.34 32.52
C SER A 17 -31.25 2.48 32.89
N GLY A 18 -30.81 1.83 33.98
CA GLY A 18 -29.40 1.79 34.36
C GLY A 18 -28.50 1.14 33.30
N TYR A 19 -28.97 0.07 32.66
CA TYR A 19 -28.24 -0.58 31.58
C TYR A 19 -28.12 0.31 30.34
N VAL A 20 -29.20 1.00 29.95
CA VAL A 20 -29.19 1.95 28.82
C VAL A 20 -28.23 3.11 29.07
N SER A 21 -28.21 3.68 30.28
CA SER A 21 -27.25 4.73 30.63
C SER A 21 -25.81 4.23 30.60
N SER A 22 -25.54 3.02 31.09
CA SER A 22 -24.20 2.42 31.03
C SER A 22 -23.74 2.14 29.61
N VAL A 23 -24.61 1.65 28.73
CA VAL A 23 -24.32 1.44 27.31
C VAL A 23 -24.06 2.78 26.61
N HIS A 24 -24.85 3.80 26.93
CA HIS A 24 -24.67 5.14 26.36
C HIS A 24 -23.35 5.78 26.78
N GLU A 25 -22.98 5.68 28.06
CA GLU A 25 -21.71 6.19 28.60
C GLU A 25 -20.50 5.46 27.99
N LYS A 26 -20.59 4.14 27.82
CA LYS A 26 -19.57 3.35 27.11
C LYS A 26 -19.47 3.70 25.63
N ALA A 27 -20.60 3.93 24.95
CA ALA A 27 -20.60 4.34 23.55
C ALA A 27 -19.99 5.73 23.37
N GLN A 28 -20.26 6.68 24.27
CA GLN A 28 -19.62 8.00 24.27
C GLN A 28 -18.13 7.91 24.57
N SER A 29 -17.72 7.10 25.54
CA SER A 29 -16.30 6.87 25.84
C SER A 29 -15.56 6.22 24.67
N LEU A 30 -16.19 5.29 23.95
CA LEU A 30 -15.63 4.66 22.76
C LEU A 30 -15.52 5.67 21.60
N ALA A 31 -16.55 6.48 21.39
CA ALA A 31 -16.54 7.52 20.37
C ALA A 31 -15.42 8.55 20.63
N ALA A 32 -15.24 8.97 21.88
CA ALA A 32 -14.14 9.85 22.27
C ALA A 32 -12.77 9.20 22.05
N ALA A 33 -12.59 7.93 22.44
CA ALA A 33 -11.33 7.21 22.22
C ALA A 33 -10.99 7.02 20.73
N VAL A 34 -11.99 6.70 19.90
CA VAL A 34 -11.82 6.61 18.43
C VAL A 34 -11.49 7.98 17.84
N GLN A 35 -12.10 9.05 18.35
CA GLN A 35 -11.80 10.41 17.89
C GLN A 35 -10.38 10.84 18.28
N ASP A 36 -9.91 10.49 19.47
CA ASP A 36 -8.54 10.75 19.92
C ASP A 36 -7.52 9.90 19.14
N GLU A 37 -7.78 8.61 18.90
CA GLU A 37 -6.92 7.77 18.05
C GLU A 37 -6.89 8.27 16.61
N ALA A 38 -8.04 8.64 16.04
CA ALA A 38 -8.10 9.23 14.71
C ALA A 38 -7.31 10.54 14.65
N ALA A 39 -7.44 11.41 15.67
CA ALA A 39 -6.66 12.65 15.75
C ALA A 39 -5.16 12.38 15.92
N THR A 40 -4.78 11.34 16.66
CA THR A 40 -3.39 10.94 16.87
C THR A 40 -2.80 10.33 15.60
N LEU A 41 -3.55 9.49 14.87
CA LEU A 41 -3.16 8.96 13.58
C LEU A 41 -3.06 10.05 12.52
N LEU A 42 -4.01 11.00 12.50
CA LEU A 42 -3.97 12.14 11.59
C LEU A 42 -2.76 13.04 11.90
N SER A 43 -2.50 13.32 13.19
CA SER A 43 -1.35 14.12 13.63
C SER A 43 -0.02 13.38 13.45
N SER A 44 -0.01 12.04 13.50
CA SER A 44 1.17 11.22 13.25
C SER A 44 1.44 11.08 11.75
N ALA A 45 0.39 10.98 10.93
CA ALA A 45 0.49 10.96 9.47
C ALA A 45 0.90 12.33 8.93
N MET A 46 0.30 13.40 9.45
CA MET A 46 0.63 14.78 9.07
C MET A 46 1.89 15.32 9.75
N GLY A 47 2.28 14.78 10.92
CA GLY A 47 3.47 15.21 11.67
C GLY A 47 4.74 14.44 11.32
N SER A 48 4.62 13.25 10.71
CA SER A 48 5.75 12.51 10.13
C SER A 48 5.97 12.82 8.64
N ALA A 49 4.98 13.42 7.97
CA ALA A 49 5.27 14.25 6.82
C ALA A 49 5.97 15.51 7.36
N ARG A 50 7.30 15.53 7.33
CA ARG A 50 7.95 16.82 7.03
C ARG A 50 7.18 17.38 5.84
N PRO A 51 6.75 18.66 5.83
CA PRO A 51 6.30 19.30 4.61
C PRO A 51 7.45 19.14 3.62
N GLY A 52 7.33 18.12 2.78
CA GLY A 52 8.25 17.88 1.70
C GLY A 52 7.91 18.91 0.63
N PRO A 53 8.87 19.24 -0.26
CA PRO A 53 8.67 20.20 -1.34
C PRO A 53 7.43 19.90 -2.19
N VAL A 54 6.97 18.65 -2.22
CA VAL A 54 5.79 18.20 -2.98
C VAL A 54 4.49 18.84 -2.50
N ASP A 55 4.31 19.04 -1.19
CA ASP A 55 3.09 19.69 -0.68
C ASP A 55 3.16 21.22 -0.87
N GLU A 56 4.33 21.83 -0.75
CA GLU A 56 4.53 23.26 -1.06
C GLU A 56 4.28 23.57 -2.55
N ILE A 57 4.71 22.69 -3.46
CA ILE A 57 4.40 22.77 -4.89
C ILE A 57 2.88 22.67 -5.13
N LEU A 58 2.18 21.77 -4.43
CA LEU A 58 0.71 21.67 -4.56
C LEU A 58 -0.01 22.91 -4.02
N TYR A 59 0.47 23.53 -2.94
CA TYR A 59 -0.15 24.74 -2.39
C TYR A 59 0.15 26.01 -3.22
N GLU A 60 1.36 26.14 -3.77
CA GLU A 60 1.73 27.22 -4.69
C GLU A 60 1.00 27.08 -6.04
N GLU A 61 0.91 25.87 -6.59
CA GLU A 61 0.12 25.58 -7.79
C GLU A 61 -1.36 25.92 -7.61
N LEU A 62 -1.91 25.71 -6.41
CA LEU A 62 -3.31 26.05 -6.12
C LEU A 62 -3.53 27.56 -6.04
N ALA A 63 -2.57 28.34 -5.56
CA ALA A 63 -2.65 29.79 -5.55
C ALA A 63 -2.58 30.35 -6.97
N ASP A 64 -1.60 29.89 -7.75
CA ASP A 64 -1.41 30.28 -9.16
C ASP A 64 -2.61 29.88 -10.02
N PHE A 65 -3.14 28.67 -9.81
CA PHE A 65 -4.33 28.20 -10.51
C PHE A 65 -5.55 29.06 -10.18
N LYS A 66 -5.73 29.44 -8.91
CA LYS A 66 -6.86 30.27 -8.49
C LYS A 66 -6.77 31.69 -9.05
N GLU A 67 -5.56 32.24 -9.13
CA GLU A 67 -5.33 33.52 -9.78
C GLU A 67 -5.64 33.41 -11.29
N PHE A 68 -5.07 32.41 -11.98
CA PHE A 68 -5.34 32.14 -13.40
C PHE A 68 -6.83 31.96 -13.69
N ALA A 69 -7.51 31.12 -12.91
CA ALA A 69 -8.93 30.83 -13.07
C ALA A 69 -9.82 32.06 -12.86
N SER A 70 -9.35 33.08 -12.12
CA SER A 70 -10.12 34.32 -11.92
C SER A 70 -10.16 35.22 -13.16
N PHE A 71 -9.18 35.09 -14.06
CA PHE A 71 -9.09 35.85 -15.30
C PHE A 71 -9.44 35.03 -16.55
N PHE A 72 -9.32 33.71 -16.47
CA PHE A 72 -9.65 32.82 -17.58
C PHE A 72 -11.17 32.76 -17.83
N SER A 73 -11.55 32.76 -19.11
CA SER A 73 -12.93 32.55 -19.54
C SER A 73 -12.94 31.71 -20.81
N ALA A 74 -13.58 30.53 -20.76
CA ALA A 74 -13.61 29.62 -21.90
C ALA A 74 -14.24 30.24 -23.16
N GLU A 75 -15.16 31.20 -23.00
CA GLU A 75 -15.79 31.91 -24.13
C GLU A 75 -14.76 32.70 -24.96
N GLN A 76 -13.76 33.29 -24.31
CA GLN A 76 -12.71 34.08 -24.97
C GLN A 76 -11.73 33.18 -25.75
N HIS A 77 -11.57 31.92 -25.32
CA HIS A 77 -10.66 30.94 -25.92
C HIS A 77 -11.36 29.95 -26.87
N THR A 78 -12.58 30.23 -27.32
CA THR A 78 -13.39 29.30 -28.15
C THR A 78 -12.64 28.79 -29.40
N HIS A 79 -11.85 29.64 -30.06
CA HIS A 79 -11.10 29.25 -31.26
C HIS A 79 -9.92 28.32 -30.96
N GLU A 80 -9.29 28.46 -29.80
CA GLU A 80 -8.18 27.62 -29.36
C GLU A 80 -8.71 26.28 -28.83
N ILE A 81 -9.83 26.32 -28.11
CA ILE A 81 -10.55 25.13 -27.67
C ILE A 81 -10.96 24.26 -28.86
N ALA A 82 -11.59 24.85 -29.88
CA ALA A 82 -11.98 24.10 -31.08
C ALA A 82 -10.78 23.44 -31.76
N ARG A 83 -9.65 24.16 -31.83
CA ARG A 83 -8.40 23.63 -32.39
C ARG A 83 -7.83 22.49 -31.55
N ALA A 84 -7.75 22.64 -30.23
CA ALA A 84 -7.24 21.61 -29.32
C ALA A 84 -8.07 20.33 -29.39
N VAL A 85 -9.40 20.46 -29.46
CA VAL A 85 -10.31 19.31 -29.64
C VAL A 85 -10.15 18.65 -31.00
N ASP A 86 -9.86 19.42 -32.06
CA ASP A 86 -9.68 18.90 -33.42
C ASP A 86 -8.33 18.21 -33.61
N GLU A 87 -7.26 18.79 -33.05
CA GLU A 87 -5.88 18.30 -33.16
C GLU A 87 -5.58 17.11 -32.25
N ASP A 88 -6.15 17.08 -31.04
CA ASP A 88 -5.90 16.05 -30.04
C ASP A 88 -7.16 15.24 -29.69
N ASN A 89 -7.19 13.99 -30.14
CA ASN A 89 -8.30 13.09 -29.92
C ASN A 89 -8.40 12.60 -28.46
N GLU A 90 -7.31 12.67 -27.69
CA GLU A 90 -7.31 12.31 -26.27
C GLU A 90 -8.06 13.37 -25.46
N ILE A 91 -7.82 14.66 -25.75
CA ILE A 91 -8.55 15.78 -25.14
C ILE A 91 -10.04 15.66 -25.41
N ARG A 92 -10.43 15.33 -26.65
CA ARG A 92 -11.83 15.11 -27.01
C ARG A 92 -12.46 13.99 -26.19
N THR A 93 -11.76 12.86 -26.07
CA THR A 93 -12.23 11.70 -25.29
C THR A 93 -12.37 12.03 -23.80
N LEU A 94 -11.42 12.76 -23.24
CA LEU A 94 -11.45 13.24 -21.85
C LEU A 94 -12.58 14.23 -21.61
N HIS A 95 -12.75 15.19 -22.52
CA HIS A 95 -13.84 16.18 -22.46
C HIS A 95 -15.21 15.49 -22.45
N ASP A 96 -15.44 14.55 -23.38
CA ASP A 96 -16.71 13.82 -23.49
C ASP A 96 -17.01 12.92 -22.27
N ALA A 97 -15.96 12.42 -21.60
CA ALA A 97 -16.11 11.59 -20.41
C ALA A 97 -16.37 12.41 -19.14
N LEU A 98 -15.69 13.55 -18.98
CA LEU A 98 -15.68 14.33 -17.73
C LEU A 98 -16.69 15.47 -17.73
N VAL A 99 -17.03 16.04 -18.89
CA VAL A 99 -17.96 17.17 -19.01
C VAL A 99 -19.29 16.67 -19.58
N PRO A 100 -20.44 16.82 -18.88
CA PRO A 100 -20.67 17.59 -17.64
C PRO A 100 -20.71 16.76 -16.34
N LEU A 101 -20.24 15.51 -16.35
CA LEU A 101 -20.46 14.57 -15.22
C LEU A 101 -19.66 14.93 -13.96
N GLU A 102 -18.36 15.21 -14.12
CA GLU A 102 -17.43 15.47 -13.01
C GLU A 102 -17.00 16.93 -12.94
N LEU A 103 -16.90 17.61 -14.08
CA LEU A 103 -16.42 18.98 -14.18
C LEU A 103 -17.36 19.84 -15.02
N SER A 104 -17.41 21.13 -14.69
CA SER A 104 -18.04 22.11 -15.57
C SER A 104 -17.16 22.38 -16.81
N TYR A 105 -17.79 22.78 -17.92
CA TYR A 105 -17.08 23.09 -19.17
C TYR A 105 -15.97 24.14 -18.96
N ASP A 106 -16.27 25.21 -18.22
CA ASP A 106 -15.32 26.30 -17.95
C ASP A 106 -14.16 25.84 -17.05
N GLU A 107 -14.44 24.97 -16.07
CA GLU A 107 -13.41 24.41 -15.18
C GLU A 107 -12.46 23.44 -15.90
N PHE A 108 -12.99 22.57 -16.77
CA PHE A 108 -12.17 21.66 -17.57
C PHE A 108 -11.15 22.42 -18.42
N TRP A 109 -11.62 23.43 -19.16
CA TRP A 109 -10.75 24.25 -20.01
C TRP A 109 -9.81 25.14 -19.20
N SER A 110 -10.25 25.68 -18.07
CA SER A 110 -9.37 26.44 -17.16
C SER A 110 -8.19 25.60 -16.68
N ARG A 111 -8.44 24.33 -16.27
CA ARG A 111 -7.36 23.40 -15.88
C ARG A 111 -6.45 23.03 -17.04
N TYR A 112 -7.02 22.80 -18.22
CA TYR A 112 -6.25 22.46 -19.42
C TYR A 112 -5.26 23.58 -19.81
N PHE A 113 -5.75 24.82 -19.99
CA PHE A 113 -4.90 25.94 -20.39
C PHE A 113 -3.89 26.33 -19.32
N PHE A 114 -4.22 26.15 -18.03
CA PHE A 114 -3.26 26.34 -16.96
C PHE A 114 -2.07 25.38 -17.05
N ARG A 115 -2.33 24.07 -17.27
CA ARG A 115 -1.26 23.07 -17.46
C ARG A 115 -0.45 23.33 -18.72
N GLN A 116 -1.09 23.79 -19.80
CA GLN A 116 -0.40 24.19 -21.02
C GLN A 116 0.54 25.39 -20.77
N GLN A 117 0.07 26.42 -20.04
CA GLN A 117 0.88 27.58 -19.69
C GLN A 117 2.08 27.21 -18.80
N GLN A 118 1.91 26.28 -17.86
CA GLN A 118 3.02 25.77 -17.04
C GLN A 118 4.09 25.09 -17.91
N ALA A 119 3.68 24.23 -18.85
CA ALA A 119 4.60 23.56 -19.77
C ALA A 119 5.37 24.57 -20.64
N GLU A 120 4.70 25.60 -21.15
CA GLU A 120 5.35 26.68 -21.92
C GLU A 120 6.37 27.45 -21.07
N LYS A 121 6.04 27.76 -19.82
CA LYS A 121 6.96 28.46 -18.91
C LYS A 121 8.23 27.64 -18.63
N ILE A 122 8.08 26.33 -18.40
CA ILE A 122 9.21 25.41 -18.18
C ILE A 122 10.10 25.33 -19.42
N GLU A 123 9.49 25.22 -20.61
CA GLU A 123 10.25 25.18 -21.87
C GLU A 123 10.98 26.50 -22.15
N GLN A 124 10.36 27.65 -21.84
CA GLN A 124 11.02 28.97 -21.92
C GLN A 124 12.21 29.07 -20.96
N GLU A 125 12.08 28.60 -19.72
CA GLU A 125 13.18 28.58 -18.76
C GLU A 125 14.32 27.68 -19.23
N ARG A 126 14.01 26.52 -19.83
CA ARG A 126 14.99 25.62 -20.43
C ARG A 126 15.74 26.28 -21.60
N GLN A 127 15.02 26.98 -22.48
CA GLN A 127 15.62 27.74 -23.58
C GLN A 127 16.52 28.87 -23.06
N LEU A 128 16.11 29.56 -21.98
CA LEU A 128 16.93 30.60 -21.37
C LEU A 128 18.21 30.01 -20.75
N ARG A 129 18.12 28.88 -20.05
CA ARG A 129 19.27 28.18 -19.47
C ARG A 129 20.28 27.77 -20.55
N THR A 130 19.82 27.13 -21.63
CA THR A 130 20.70 26.73 -22.74
C THR A 130 21.37 27.93 -23.44
N MET A 131 20.66 29.05 -23.61
CA MET A 131 21.24 30.30 -24.11
C MET A 131 22.33 30.85 -23.16
N THR A 132 22.11 30.79 -21.85
CA THR A 132 23.10 31.28 -20.87
C THR A 132 24.31 30.38 -20.70
N GLU A 133 24.14 29.06 -20.80
CA GLU A 133 25.23 28.08 -20.75
C GLU A 133 26.11 28.19 -21.99
N ASN A 134 25.51 28.29 -23.19
CA ASN A 134 26.26 28.51 -24.44
C ASN A 134 26.99 29.85 -24.48
N LYS A 135 26.51 30.87 -23.75
CA LYS A 135 27.16 32.18 -23.69
C LYS A 135 28.30 32.26 -22.68
N LYS A 136 28.45 31.27 -21.79
CA LYS A 136 29.52 31.23 -20.78
C LYS A 136 30.76 30.45 -21.24
N ALA A 137 30.79 29.98 -22.49
CA ALA A 137 31.91 29.24 -23.07
C ALA A 137 32.40 29.78 -24.43
N PRO A 138 32.71 31.09 -24.56
CA PRO A 138 33.72 31.46 -25.56
C PRO A 138 34.57 32.67 -25.14
N GLU A 139 35.49 32.51 -24.19
CA GLU A 139 36.68 33.35 -24.07
C GLU A 139 37.80 32.46 -23.51
N ASP A 140 38.43 31.67 -24.39
CA ASP A 140 39.81 31.18 -24.33
C ASP A 140 40.00 30.04 -25.36
N GLU A 141 39.60 30.25 -26.62
CA GLU A 141 40.14 29.45 -27.73
C GLU A 141 40.60 30.39 -28.84
N ASP A 142 41.92 30.54 -28.87
CA ASP A 142 42.68 31.19 -29.91
C ASP A 142 42.31 30.63 -31.29
N GLU A 143 42.11 31.57 -32.20
CA GLU A 143 42.06 31.39 -33.64
C GLU A 143 43.25 30.53 -34.13
N ASP A 144 42.98 29.37 -34.72
CA ASP A 144 43.64 28.84 -35.92
C ASP A 144 43.23 27.38 -36.17
N THR A 145 42.02 27.15 -36.70
CA THR A 145 41.81 25.95 -37.53
C THR A 145 40.94 26.29 -38.74
N ASP A 146 41.68 26.46 -39.84
CA ASP A 146 41.18 26.59 -41.19
C ASP A 146 40.30 25.38 -41.55
N SER A 147 39.17 25.69 -42.16
CA SER A 147 38.15 24.77 -42.62
C SER A 147 38.65 23.98 -43.83
N VAL A 148 38.72 22.65 -43.76
CA VAL A 148 38.66 21.80 -44.95
C VAL A 148 37.76 20.59 -44.69
N ASP A 149 36.61 20.67 -45.35
CA ASP A 149 35.58 19.67 -45.56
C ASP A 149 36.17 18.37 -46.12
N GLY A 150 35.75 17.25 -45.54
CA GLY A 150 36.08 15.92 -45.99
C GLY A 150 35.24 15.58 -47.21
N GLN A 151 35.85 15.62 -48.38
CA GLN A 151 35.27 15.01 -49.57
C GLN A 151 36.19 13.92 -50.11
N ASP A 152 35.65 12.72 -50.05
CA ASP A 152 36.15 11.46 -50.58
C ASP A 152 36.63 11.55 -52.04
N ASP A 153 37.56 10.63 -52.33
CA ASP A 153 37.83 10.04 -53.65
C ASP A 153 38.43 10.93 -54.74
N ALA A 154 39.77 10.92 -54.83
CA ALA A 154 40.48 10.64 -56.09
C ALA A 154 42.01 10.56 -55.87
N ASP A 155 42.52 9.32 -55.96
CA ASP A 155 43.62 8.95 -56.86
C ASP A 155 44.46 10.12 -57.42
N TYR A 156 45.60 10.44 -56.78
CA TYR A 156 46.69 11.14 -57.46
C TYR A 156 48.07 10.66 -57.01
N GLU A 157 48.65 9.92 -57.94
CA GLU A 157 50.06 9.57 -58.09
C GLU A 157 51.08 10.61 -57.61
N HIS A 158 52.16 10.08 -57.02
CA HIS A 158 53.55 10.53 -57.16
C HIS A 158 53.84 12.03 -57.35
N ARG A 159 54.46 12.65 -56.34
CA ARG A 159 55.40 13.75 -56.60
C ARG A 159 56.60 13.73 -55.65
N PRO A 160 57.84 13.87 -56.18
CA PRO A 160 59.05 13.41 -55.51
C PRO A 160 59.68 14.45 -54.60
N GLU A 161 60.45 13.94 -53.64
CA GLU A 161 61.56 14.58 -52.93
C GLU A 161 62.09 15.87 -53.57
N GLU A 162 61.72 17.02 -53.01
CA GLU A 162 62.44 18.27 -53.27
C GLU A 162 63.68 18.36 -52.37
N LYS A 163 64.81 18.07 -53.01
CA LYS A 163 66.17 18.23 -52.53
C LYS A 163 66.39 19.60 -51.87
N GLN A 164 66.88 19.53 -50.64
CA GLN A 164 67.60 20.61 -49.99
C GLN A 164 68.72 21.15 -50.90
N PRO A 165 68.92 22.47 -50.99
CA PRO A 165 70.13 23.04 -51.54
C PRO A 165 71.30 22.91 -50.53
N PRO A 166 72.49 22.46 -50.96
CA PRO A 166 73.69 22.46 -50.12
C PRO A 166 74.28 23.87 -50.09
N LEU A 167 74.01 24.62 -49.02
CA LEU A 167 74.70 25.89 -48.78
C LEU A 167 76.09 25.63 -48.21
N SER A 168 77.08 26.07 -48.97
CA SER A 168 78.51 25.97 -48.70
C SER A 168 78.94 26.85 -47.51
N PRO A 169 80.05 26.50 -46.83
CA PRO A 169 80.55 27.25 -45.68
C PRO A 169 81.26 28.54 -46.13
N PRO A 170 80.91 29.73 -45.62
CA PRO A 170 81.74 30.91 -45.81
C PRO A 170 82.93 30.84 -44.86
N ALA A 171 84.11 30.72 -45.46
CA ALA A 171 85.38 30.85 -44.80
C ALA A 171 85.59 32.29 -44.31
N GLY A 172 86.08 32.41 -43.09
CA GLY A 172 86.93 33.54 -42.69
C GLY A 172 86.22 34.72 -42.03
N GLN A 173 85.83 34.56 -40.76
CA GLN A 173 85.78 35.69 -39.83
C GLN A 173 86.15 35.20 -38.42
N ARG A 174 87.42 35.39 -38.07
CA ARG A 174 87.87 35.40 -36.68
C ARG A 174 87.36 36.70 -36.06
N ARG A 175 86.18 36.67 -35.45
CA ARG A 175 85.74 37.67 -34.46
C ARG A 175 84.85 36.97 -33.43
N ASP A 176 85.28 37.15 -32.19
CA ASP A 176 84.53 37.18 -30.95
C ASP A 176 83.90 35.85 -30.45
N SER A 177 84.59 35.28 -29.46
CA SER A 177 84.27 34.02 -28.76
C SER A 177 82.96 34.05 -27.96
N GLU A 178 82.28 35.19 -27.89
CA GLU A 178 81.08 35.40 -27.08
C GLU A 178 79.79 35.01 -27.83
N ASP A 179 79.80 34.97 -29.17
CA ASP A 179 78.62 34.62 -29.98
C ASP A 179 78.32 33.11 -30.05
N GLN A 180 79.26 32.24 -29.67
CA GLN A 180 79.06 30.79 -29.65
C GLN A 180 78.27 30.31 -28.41
N GLU A 181 78.39 31.01 -27.29
CA GLU A 181 77.64 30.69 -26.06
C GLU A 181 76.13 30.96 -26.25
N GLY A 182 75.77 32.02 -26.99
CA GLY A 182 74.37 32.33 -27.30
C GLY A 182 73.67 31.24 -28.11
N VAL A 183 74.37 30.60 -29.06
CA VAL A 183 73.81 29.51 -29.88
C VAL A 183 73.57 28.25 -29.05
N TRP A 184 74.47 27.96 -28.09
CA TRP A 184 74.30 26.82 -27.19
C TRP A 184 73.13 27.04 -26.21
N LEU A 185 73.00 28.24 -25.65
CA LEU A 185 71.88 28.61 -24.78
C LEU A 185 70.53 28.53 -25.49
N LEU A 186 70.43 28.99 -26.74
CA LEU A 186 69.19 28.87 -27.53
C LEU A 186 68.82 27.41 -27.82
N ARG A 187 69.80 26.52 -28.05
CA ARG A 187 69.55 25.09 -28.23
C ARG A 187 69.10 24.43 -26.91
N ALA A 188 69.76 24.76 -25.80
CA ALA A 188 69.38 24.29 -24.48
C ALA A 188 67.97 24.76 -24.07
N ALA A 189 67.62 26.01 -24.35
CA ALA A 189 66.30 26.56 -24.12
C ALA A 189 65.23 25.83 -24.94
N ARG A 190 65.47 25.60 -26.24
CA ARG A 190 64.55 24.84 -27.11
C ARG A 190 64.40 23.38 -26.68
N ASP A 191 65.46 22.76 -26.16
CA ASP A 191 65.39 21.40 -25.62
C ASP A 191 64.64 21.36 -24.29
N ALA A 192 64.80 22.36 -23.42
CA ALA A 192 64.01 22.51 -22.20
C ALA A 192 62.52 22.72 -22.52
N GLU A 193 62.20 23.57 -23.49
CA GLU A 193 60.84 23.80 -23.97
C GLU A 193 60.20 22.53 -24.53
N ARG A 194 60.94 21.75 -25.33
CA ARG A 194 60.46 20.44 -25.82
C ARG A 194 60.16 19.47 -24.68
N ARG A 195 61.01 19.40 -23.65
CA ARG A 195 60.75 18.55 -22.48
C ARG A 195 59.52 19.03 -21.70
N ALA A 196 59.39 20.32 -21.45
CA ALA A 196 58.21 20.90 -20.81
C ALA A 196 56.94 20.58 -21.59
N ALA A 197 56.95 20.75 -22.92
CA ALA A 197 55.82 20.41 -23.78
C ALA A 197 55.46 18.91 -23.70
N THR A 198 56.45 18.00 -23.69
CA THR A 198 56.17 16.57 -23.52
C THR A 198 55.59 16.23 -22.14
N GLN A 199 56.06 16.89 -21.08
CA GLN A 199 55.52 16.73 -19.73
C GLN A 199 54.08 17.23 -19.63
N TRP A 200 53.78 18.39 -20.23
CA TRP A 200 52.41 18.92 -20.29
C TRP A 200 51.47 18.00 -21.06
N ARG A 201 51.89 17.45 -22.20
CA ARG A 201 51.10 16.46 -22.94
C ARG A 201 50.86 15.19 -22.13
N GLN A 202 51.85 14.72 -21.38
CA GLN A 202 51.68 13.57 -20.50
C GLN A 202 50.67 13.89 -19.39
N LYS A 203 50.86 15.00 -18.68
CA LYS A 203 49.96 15.45 -17.61
C LYS A 203 48.53 15.65 -18.09
N SER A 204 48.34 16.18 -19.31
CA SER A 204 47.02 16.33 -19.94
C SER A 204 46.36 14.98 -20.20
N ARG A 205 47.10 13.97 -20.69
CA ARG A 205 46.58 12.59 -20.84
C ARG A 205 46.23 11.97 -19.50
N ASP A 206 47.07 12.15 -18.48
CA ASP A 206 46.83 11.60 -17.15
C ASP A 206 45.58 12.23 -16.51
N LEU A 207 45.38 13.55 -16.64
CA LEU A 207 44.16 14.23 -16.18
C LEU A 207 42.91 13.79 -16.95
N HIS A 208 43.02 13.58 -18.26
CA HIS A 208 41.90 13.05 -19.05
C HIS A 208 41.51 11.64 -18.58
N HIS A 209 42.49 10.77 -18.33
CA HIS A 209 42.26 9.44 -17.77
C HIS A 209 41.60 9.50 -16.38
N GLN A 210 42.07 10.37 -15.49
CA GLN A 210 41.47 10.57 -14.17
C GLN A 210 40.02 11.06 -14.24
N LEU A 211 39.71 11.99 -15.15
CA LEU A 211 38.34 12.45 -15.38
C LEU A 211 37.45 11.33 -15.93
N GLN A 212 37.99 10.49 -16.83
CA GLN A 212 37.27 9.35 -17.37
C GLN A 212 36.98 8.29 -16.29
N GLU A 213 37.94 7.97 -15.43
CA GLU A 213 37.75 7.08 -14.28
C GLU A 213 36.75 7.65 -13.26
N ALA A 214 36.83 8.95 -12.97
CA ALA A 214 35.88 9.60 -12.07
C ALA A 214 34.46 9.56 -12.62
N LYS A 215 34.29 9.78 -13.93
CA LYS A 215 33.00 9.64 -14.61
C LYS A 215 32.47 8.21 -14.52
N GLN A 216 33.28 7.21 -14.87
CA GLN A 216 32.87 5.81 -14.79
C GLN A 216 32.46 5.41 -13.36
N ASN A 217 33.22 5.84 -12.36
CA ASN A 217 32.89 5.59 -10.95
C ASN A 217 31.57 6.25 -10.52
N TYR A 218 31.23 7.42 -11.09
CA TYR A 218 29.95 8.08 -10.83
C TYR A 218 28.80 7.30 -11.48
N ASP A 219 28.94 6.92 -12.76
CA ASP A 219 27.94 6.13 -13.49
C ASP A 219 27.69 4.77 -12.81
N GLU A 220 28.74 4.11 -12.29
CA GLU A 220 28.62 2.85 -11.55
C GLU A 220 27.89 3.03 -10.20
N LYS A 221 28.14 4.14 -9.49
CA LYS A 221 27.42 4.46 -8.25
C LYS A 221 25.96 4.77 -8.51
N GLU A 222 25.65 5.52 -9.56
CA GLU A 222 24.28 5.83 -9.97
C GLU A 222 23.51 4.54 -10.33
N GLN A 223 24.11 3.66 -11.14
CA GLN A 223 23.50 2.37 -11.47
C GLN A 223 23.29 1.49 -10.23
N LYS A 224 24.21 1.52 -9.26
CA LYS A 224 24.05 0.78 -8.02
C LYS A 224 22.91 1.34 -7.17
N ALA A 225 22.81 2.66 -7.04
CA ALA A 225 21.71 3.31 -6.32
C ALA A 225 20.35 3.00 -6.95
N LEU A 226 20.25 3.04 -8.29
CA LEU A 226 19.03 2.67 -9.01
C LEU A 226 18.64 1.20 -8.79
N LYS A 227 19.61 0.28 -8.74
CA LYS A 227 19.36 -1.14 -8.43
C LYS A 227 18.89 -1.32 -6.99
N GLU A 228 19.55 -0.68 -6.02
CA GLU A 228 19.14 -0.74 -4.61
C GLU A 228 17.73 -0.18 -4.41
N TRP A 229 17.40 0.93 -5.08
CA TRP A 229 16.04 1.48 -5.03
C TRP A 229 15.00 0.55 -5.67
N GLY A 230 15.34 -0.07 -6.81
CA GLY A 230 14.49 -1.09 -7.45
C GLY A 230 14.25 -2.32 -6.57
N GLU A 231 15.28 -2.78 -5.85
CA GLU A 231 15.17 -3.88 -4.88
C GLU A 231 14.29 -3.50 -3.68
N GLN A 232 14.42 -2.29 -3.14
CA GLN A 232 13.56 -1.79 -2.07
C GLN A 232 12.09 -1.69 -2.49
N LEU A 233 11.84 -1.21 -3.72
CA LEU A 233 10.49 -1.15 -4.26
C LEU A 233 9.88 -2.54 -4.42
N GLN A 234 10.67 -3.51 -4.92
CA GLN A 234 10.24 -4.90 -5.05
C GLN A 234 9.93 -5.52 -3.68
N GLU A 235 10.77 -5.30 -2.67
CA GLU A 235 10.53 -5.80 -1.30
C GLU A 235 9.25 -5.22 -0.69
N LEU A 236 8.96 -3.94 -0.96
CA LEU A 236 7.72 -3.30 -0.53
C LEU A 236 6.49 -3.92 -1.22
N CYS A 237 6.58 -4.19 -2.53
CA CYS A 237 5.54 -4.89 -3.29
C CYS A 237 5.30 -6.30 -2.73
N ASP A 238 6.35 -7.09 -2.52
CA ASP A 238 6.27 -8.45 -1.98
C ASP A 238 5.65 -8.46 -0.57
N THR A 239 5.99 -7.46 0.25
CA THR A 239 5.42 -7.27 1.59
C THR A 239 3.93 -6.94 1.52
N TYR A 240 3.51 -6.07 0.59
CA TYR A 240 2.10 -5.73 0.41
C TYR A 240 1.29 -6.92 -0.11
N GLU A 241 1.82 -7.66 -1.08
CA GLU A 241 1.20 -8.90 -1.58
C GLU A 241 1.02 -9.94 -0.47
N THR A 242 2.05 -10.13 0.36
CA THR A 242 2.00 -11.05 1.51
C THR A 242 0.93 -10.63 2.53
N LYS A 243 0.82 -9.32 2.83
CA LYS A 243 -0.22 -8.79 3.73
C LYS A 243 -1.62 -8.97 3.15
N MET A 244 -1.80 -8.72 1.86
CA MET A 244 -3.06 -8.94 1.16
C MET A 244 -3.47 -10.42 1.14
N ALA A 245 -2.53 -11.33 0.90
CA ALA A 245 -2.76 -12.76 0.98
C ALA A 245 -3.17 -13.19 2.40
N THR A 246 -2.49 -12.67 3.42
CA THR A 246 -2.80 -12.94 4.84
C THR A 246 -4.18 -12.41 5.23
N ALA A 247 -4.52 -11.18 4.84
CA ALA A 247 -5.84 -10.60 5.09
C ALA A 247 -6.96 -11.40 4.40
N THR A 248 -6.72 -11.86 3.16
CA THR A 248 -7.65 -12.72 2.44
C THR A 248 -7.87 -14.04 3.18
N MET A 249 -6.79 -14.66 3.65
CA MET A 249 -6.85 -15.90 4.43
C MET A 249 -7.62 -15.70 5.76
N GLN A 250 -7.43 -14.58 6.46
CA GLN A 250 -8.17 -14.25 7.67
C GLN A 250 -9.67 -14.04 7.40
N ILE A 251 -10.04 -13.41 6.28
CA ILE A 251 -11.44 -13.25 5.86
C ILE A 251 -12.06 -14.62 5.60
N ASP A 252 -11.35 -15.51 4.91
CA ASP A 252 -11.84 -16.86 4.61
C ASP A 252 -11.94 -17.72 5.86
N GLU A 253 -10.99 -17.61 6.79
CA GLU A 253 -11.04 -18.26 8.12
C GLU A 253 -12.21 -17.75 8.95
N ALA A 254 -12.44 -16.43 9.01
CA ALA A 254 -13.56 -15.84 9.72
C ALA A 254 -14.91 -16.24 9.11
N ARG A 255 -14.99 -16.35 7.77
CA ARG A 255 -16.17 -16.89 7.09
C ARG A 255 -16.39 -18.35 7.44
N ALA A 256 -15.36 -19.20 7.37
CA ALA A 256 -15.44 -20.61 7.72
C ALA A 256 -15.92 -20.80 9.16
N ALA A 257 -15.33 -20.07 10.12
CA ALA A 257 -15.73 -20.10 11.52
C ALA A 257 -17.19 -19.63 11.71
N GLY A 258 -17.61 -18.57 11.01
CA GLY A 258 -18.99 -18.09 11.05
C GLY A 258 -20.01 -19.08 10.48
N TYR A 259 -19.66 -19.79 9.40
CA TYR A 259 -20.49 -20.87 8.86
C TYR A 259 -20.61 -22.02 9.85
N ASP A 260 -19.51 -22.45 10.48
CA ASP A 260 -19.52 -23.54 11.45
C ASP A 260 -20.34 -23.20 12.71
N GLU A 261 -20.25 -21.97 13.21
CA GLU A 261 -21.08 -21.47 14.31
C GLU A 261 -22.56 -21.49 13.92
N GLY A 262 -22.90 -20.95 12.74
CA GLY A 262 -24.27 -20.93 12.24
C GLY A 262 -24.86 -22.34 12.03
N VAL A 263 -24.04 -23.29 11.55
CA VAL A 263 -24.43 -24.70 11.43
C VAL A 263 -24.72 -25.28 12.81
N ARG A 264 -23.86 -25.04 13.81
CA ARG A 264 -24.03 -25.55 15.18
C ARG A 264 -25.27 -24.98 15.86
N GLU A 265 -25.52 -23.69 15.73
CA GLU A 265 -26.75 -23.05 16.24
C GLU A 265 -27.99 -23.62 15.57
N SER A 266 -27.96 -23.80 14.24
CA SER A 266 -29.08 -24.38 13.51
C SER A 266 -29.36 -25.83 13.93
N GLN A 267 -28.32 -26.63 14.18
CA GLN A 267 -28.46 -27.98 14.72
C GLN A 267 -29.08 -27.97 16.11
N ALA A 268 -28.62 -27.08 17.01
CA ALA A 268 -29.18 -26.96 18.35
C ALA A 268 -30.68 -26.55 18.34
N VAL A 269 -31.08 -25.65 17.41
CA VAL A 269 -32.49 -25.29 17.22
C VAL A 269 -33.29 -26.47 16.70
N VAL A 270 -32.77 -27.21 15.72
CA VAL A 270 -33.45 -28.40 15.18
C VAL A 270 -33.61 -29.48 16.25
N GLU A 271 -32.60 -29.71 17.09
CA GLU A 271 -32.67 -30.63 18.22
C GLU A 271 -33.68 -30.17 19.27
N SER A 272 -33.70 -28.88 19.62
CA SER A 272 -34.68 -28.32 20.55
C SER A 272 -36.12 -28.45 20.03
N VAL A 273 -36.36 -28.16 18.75
CA VAL A 273 -37.68 -28.33 18.12
C VAL A 273 -38.08 -29.81 18.10
N ARG A 274 -37.15 -30.71 17.81
CA ARG A 274 -37.39 -32.16 17.83
C ARG A 274 -37.75 -32.64 19.24
N GLN A 275 -37.01 -32.19 20.25
CA GLN A 275 -37.28 -32.53 21.65
C GLN A 275 -38.67 -32.04 22.08
N ALA A 276 -39.02 -30.79 21.78
CA ALA A 276 -40.34 -30.24 22.08
C ALA A 276 -41.47 -31.03 21.38
N ALA A 277 -41.27 -31.46 20.14
CA ALA A 277 -42.23 -32.29 19.42
C ALA A 277 -42.36 -33.70 20.02
N GLU A 278 -41.26 -34.29 20.50
CA GLU A 278 -41.27 -35.57 21.21
C GLU A 278 -41.99 -35.45 22.57
N GLU A 279 -41.77 -34.37 23.30
CA GLU A 279 -42.47 -34.03 24.55
C GLU A 279 -43.99 -33.84 24.32
N ASP A 280 -44.39 -33.11 23.28
CA ASP A 280 -45.80 -32.94 22.93
C ASP A 280 -46.45 -34.26 22.49
N MET A 281 -45.75 -35.09 21.72
CA MET A 281 -46.23 -36.42 21.32
C MET A 281 -46.39 -37.36 22.51
N THR A 282 -45.48 -37.33 23.48
CA THR A 282 -45.60 -38.13 24.71
C THR A 282 -46.72 -37.63 25.60
N ARG A 283 -46.90 -36.30 25.71
CA ARG A 283 -48.04 -35.69 26.40
C ARG A 283 -49.36 -36.09 25.77
N LEU A 284 -49.50 -35.99 24.44
CA LEU A 284 -50.72 -36.40 23.73
C LEU A 284 -51.03 -37.89 23.90
N ARG A 285 -49.99 -38.75 23.84
CA ARG A 285 -50.16 -40.19 24.13
C ARG A 285 -50.71 -40.42 25.53
N LYS A 286 -50.17 -39.69 26.52
CA LYS A 286 -50.64 -39.76 27.91
C LYS A 286 -52.09 -39.28 28.05
N GLU A 287 -52.45 -38.14 27.45
CA GLU A 287 -53.82 -37.62 27.43
C GLU A 287 -54.80 -38.59 26.76
N ILE A 288 -54.40 -39.28 25.68
CA ILE A 288 -55.22 -40.32 25.04
C ILE A 288 -55.41 -41.52 25.98
N THR A 289 -54.34 -42.02 26.62
CA THR A 289 -54.46 -43.16 27.54
C THR A 289 -55.30 -42.84 28.79
N GLU A 290 -55.24 -41.60 29.30
CA GLU A 290 -56.00 -41.17 30.47
C GLU A 290 -57.45 -40.79 30.11
N GLY A 291 -57.70 -40.28 28.89
CA GLY A 291 -59.02 -39.87 28.41
C GLY A 291 -59.93 -41.00 27.94
N GLN A 292 -59.41 -42.20 27.71
CA GLN A 292 -60.19 -43.37 27.24
C GLN A 292 -60.89 -44.17 28.35
N GLY A 293 -61.44 -43.49 29.35
CA GLY A 293 -62.44 -44.06 30.23
C GLY A 293 -63.80 -44.20 29.53
N GLY A 294 -64.00 -45.27 28.75
CA GLY A 294 -65.34 -45.87 28.61
C GLY A 294 -66.05 -45.89 27.26
N ALA A 295 -65.50 -45.36 26.16
CA ALA A 295 -66.15 -45.55 24.84
C ALA A 295 -65.15 -45.60 23.68
N SER A 296 -65.21 -46.71 22.93
CA SER A 296 -64.61 -46.92 21.61
C SER A 296 -63.20 -47.51 21.54
N GLU A 297 -63.02 -48.70 22.12
CA GLU A 297 -61.90 -49.60 21.87
C GLU A 297 -61.79 -49.99 20.37
N GLU A 298 -62.93 -50.06 19.68
CA GLU A 298 -63.02 -50.38 18.25
C GLU A 298 -62.46 -49.27 17.33
N ARG A 299 -62.65 -47.99 17.69
CA ARG A 299 -62.08 -46.87 16.91
C ARG A 299 -60.56 -46.75 17.09
N VAL A 300 -60.04 -47.14 18.24
CA VAL A 300 -58.58 -47.24 18.45
C VAL A 300 -57.97 -48.37 17.65
N ALA A 301 -58.66 -49.52 17.52
CA ALA A 301 -58.19 -50.61 16.69
C ALA A 301 -58.12 -50.21 15.20
N VAL A 302 -59.11 -49.46 14.70
CA VAL A 302 -59.10 -48.93 13.33
C VAL A 302 -57.97 -47.91 13.13
N LEU A 303 -57.80 -46.96 14.06
CA LEU A 303 -56.75 -45.94 13.97
C LEU A 303 -55.34 -46.51 14.12
N THR A 304 -55.15 -47.57 14.92
CA THR A 304 -53.85 -48.24 15.03
C THR A 304 -53.50 -49.02 13.78
N LYS A 305 -54.49 -49.64 13.11
CA LYS A 305 -54.30 -50.29 11.81
C LYS A 305 -53.94 -49.27 10.72
N GLU A 306 -54.67 -48.16 10.64
CA GLU A 306 -54.42 -47.09 9.67
C GLU A 306 -53.05 -46.43 9.88
N LYS A 307 -52.64 -46.24 11.14
CA LYS A 307 -51.28 -45.79 11.48
C LYS A 307 -50.21 -46.76 10.99
N MET A 308 -50.43 -48.08 11.12
CA MET A 308 -49.47 -49.10 10.68
C MET A 308 -49.35 -49.11 9.15
N GLU A 309 -50.46 -48.95 8.42
CA GLU A 309 -50.48 -48.82 6.96
C GLU A 309 -49.74 -47.57 6.48
N LEU A 310 -49.96 -46.42 7.13
CA LEU A 310 -49.24 -45.17 6.82
C LEU A 310 -47.74 -45.27 7.10
N GLN A 311 -47.35 -45.96 8.18
CA GLN A 311 -45.95 -46.15 8.53
C GLN A 311 -45.22 -47.03 7.49
N MET A 312 -45.88 -48.10 7.02
CA MET A 312 -45.38 -48.93 5.92
C MET A 312 -45.23 -48.14 4.61
N ALA A 313 -46.21 -47.28 4.30
CA ALA A 313 -46.15 -46.43 3.10
C ALA A 313 -45.00 -45.42 3.15
N LEU A 314 -44.69 -44.90 4.33
CA LEU A 314 -43.60 -43.93 4.55
C LEU A 314 -42.23 -44.60 4.41
N GLU A 315 -42.06 -45.82 4.93
CA GLU A 315 -40.84 -46.62 4.73
C GLU A 315 -40.63 -46.96 3.25
N ALA A 316 -41.67 -47.39 2.53
CA ALA A 316 -41.59 -47.65 1.10
C ALA A 316 -41.22 -46.38 0.28
N ALA A 317 -41.68 -45.20 0.72
CA ALA A 317 -41.30 -43.93 0.09
C ALA A 317 -39.83 -43.55 0.37
N ARG A 318 -39.31 -43.85 1.57
CA ARG A 318 -37.90 -43.64 1.92
C ARG A 318 -36.97 -44.54 1.12
N GLU A 319 -37.31 -45.81 0.94
CA GLU A 319 -36.53 -46.73 0.10
C GLU A 319 -36.44 -46.23 -1.35
N ARG A 320 -37.54 -45.71 -1.92
CA ARG A 320 -37.53 -45.11 -3.27
C ARG A 320 -36.63 -43.88 -3.38
N LEU A 321 -36.52 -43.08 -2.33
CA LEU A 321 -35.61 -41.92 -2.33
C LEU A 321 -34.15 -42.34 -2.29
N VAL A 322 -33.79 -43.32 -1.46
CA VAL A 322 -32.43 -43.89 -1.42
C VAL A 322 -32.06 -44.52 -2.76
N GLU A 323 -33.01 -45.17 -3.44
CA GLU A 323 -32.79 -45.76 -4.76
C GLU A 323 -32.58 -44.70 -5.86
N LEU A 324 -33.20 -43.52 -5.72
CA LEU A 324 -32.97 -42.37 -6.60
C LEU A 324 -31.62 -41.68 -6.34
N GLU A 325 -31.25 -41.47 -5.07
CA GLU A 325 -29.92 -40.93 -4.71
C GLU A 325 -28.78 -41.82 -5.22
N LYS A 326 -28.95 -43.14 -5.15
CA LYS A 326 -27.96 -44.10 -5.66
C LYS A 326 -27.80 -44.05 -7.19
N LYS A 327 -28.78 -43.50 -7.92
CA LYS A 327 -28.72 -43.31 -9.37
C LYS A 327 -28.09 -41.97 -9.78
N GLU A 328 -28.02 -40.97 -8.89
CA GLU A 328 -27.38 -39.67 -9.16
C GLU A 328 -25.88 -39.64 -8.80
N GLY A 329 -25.37 -40.61 -8.05
CA GLY A 329 -23.98 -40.67 -7.58
C GLY A 329 -22.94 -41.28 -8.54
N ALA A 330 -23.06 -41.12 -9.86
CA ALA A 330 -22.00 -41.56 -10.78
C ALA A 330 -20.85 -40.52 -10.83
N PRO A 331 -19.59 -40.92 -10.59
CA PRO A 331 -18.48 -39.98 -10.39
C PRO A 331 -17.96 -39.42 -11.72
N VAL A 332 -17.94 -38.08 -11.84
CA VAL A 332 -17.15 -37.36 -12.85
C VAL A 332 -16.00 -36.68 -12.12
N SER A 333 -14.79 -37.12 -12.42
CA SER A 333 -13.54 -36.74 -11.78
C SER A 333 -13.01 -35.36 -12.20
N ASP A 334 -12.40 -34.69 -11.21
CA ASP A 334 -11.25 -33.77 -11.25
C ASP A 334 -11.35 -32.42 -11.98
N LYS A 335 -11.59 -31.37 -11.19
CA LYS A 335 -10.98 -30.01 -11.30
C LYS A 335 -11.24 -29.23 -9.99
N THR A 336 -10.27 -29.30 -9.08
CA THR A 336 -10.34 -28.96 -7.66
C THR A 336 -10.42 -27.47 -7.29
N GLY A 337 -10.59 -26.54 -8.24
CA GLY A 337 -10.91 -25.14 -7.94
C GLY A 337 -12.39 -24.78 -8.15
N GLY A 338 -13.09 -25.49 -9.04
CA GLY A 338 -14.50 -25.25 -9.35
C GLY A 338 -15.47 -25.97 -8.43
N ALA A 339 -15.00 -27.00 -7.70
CA ALA A 339 -15.84 -27.84 -6.86
C ALA A 339 -16.38 -27.09 -5.63
N ALA A 340 -15.55 -26.29 -4.96
CA ALA A 340 -15.98 -25.48 -3.81
C ALA A 340 -16.99 -24.39 -4.21
N LEU A 341 -16.75 -23.70 -5.33
CA LEU A 341 -17.71 -22.72 -5.88
C LEU A 341 -18.99 -23.38 -6.39
N ALA A 342 -18.91 -24.60 -6.95
CA ALA A 342 -20.08 -25.37 -7.37
C ALA A 342 -20.89 -25.88 -6.18
N GLU A 343 -20.25 -26.29 -5.07
CA GLU A 343 -20.94 -26.62 -3.82
C GLU A 343 -21.62 -25.39 -3.21
N LEU A 344 -20.93 -24.25 -3.15
CA LEU A 344 -21.52 -22.99 -2.68
C LEU A 344 -22.71 -22.56 -3.55
N SER A 345 -22.65 -22.77 -4.87
CA SER A 345 -23.78 -22.50 -5.77
C SER A 345 -24.94 -23.47 -5.54
N LYS A 346 -24.67 -24.77 -5.34
CA LYS A 346 -25.70 -25.77 -5.02
C LYS A 346 -26.37 -25.46 -3.69
N GLU A 347 -25.60 -25.08 -2.67
CA GLU A 347 -26.12 -24.70 -1.37
C GLU A 347 -27.02 -23.46 -1.47
N LYS A 348 -26.59 -22.42 -2.20
CA LYS A 348 -27.38 -21.22 -2.49
C LYS A 348 -28.72 -21.56 -3.17
N ASP A 349 -28.72 -22.48 -4.12
CA ASP A 349 -29.96 -22.91 -4.80
C ASP A 349 -30.86 -23.76 -3.89
N LEU A 350 -30.27 -24.53 -2.98
CA LEU A 350 -30.99 -25.28 -1.96
C LEU A 350 -31.68 -24.35 -0.95
N TRP A 351 -31.02 -23.24 -0.57
CA TRP A 351 -31.62 -22.18 0.23
C TRP A 351 -32.77 -21.47 -0.50
N ARG A 352 -32.62 -21.17 -1.79
CA ARG A 352 -33.71 -20.61 -2.61
C ARG A 352 -34.91 -21.55 -2.71
N MET A 353 -34.66 -22.85 -2.89
CA MET A 353 -35.70 -23.88 -2.94
C MET A 353 -36.42 -24.03 -1.60
N ARG A 354 -35.70 -24.01 -0.46
CA ARG A 354 -36.31 -23.98 0.88
C ARG A 354 -37.16 -22.73 1.10
N ALA A 355 -36.67 -21.56 0.71
CA ALA A 355 -37.42 -20.30 0.82
C ALA A 355 -38.71 -20.32 -0.02
N LEU A 356 -38.64 -20.83 -1.26
CA LEU A 356 -39.81 -21.03 -2.14
C LEU A 356 -40.81 -22.02 -1.54
N LYS A 357 -40.33 -23.12 -0.94
CA LYS A 357 -41.19 -24.11 -0.28
C LYS A 357 -41.88 -23.53 0.96
N MET A 358 -41.16 -22.76 1.78
CA MET A 358 -41.74 -22.05 2.92
C MET A 358 -42.76 -20.99 2.49
N LYS A 359 -42.48 -20.26 1.41
CA LYS A 359 -43.45 -19.32 0.81
C LYS A 359 -44.72 -20.04 0.35
N LYS A 360 -44.60 -21.16 -0.38
CA LYS A 360 -45.76 -21.96 -0.79
C LYS A 360 -46.57 -22.51 0.38
N LEU A 361 -45.91 -22.97 1.44
CA LEU A 361 -46.58 -23.41 2.67
C LEU A 361 -47.36 -22.26 3.33
N LYS A 362 -46.75 -21.08 3.41
CA LYS A 362 -47.41 -19.86 3.91
C LYS A 362 -48.63 -19.50 3.06
N ASP A 363 -48.49 -19.51 1.73
CA ASP A 363 -49.57 -19.19 0.80
C ASP A 363 -50.71 -20.21 0.89
N LEU A 364 -50.40 -21.50 1.06
CA LEU A 364 -51.38 -22.57 1.26
C LEU A 364 -52.17 -22.38 2.56
N VAL A 365 -51.47 -22.13 3.67
CA VAL A 365 -52.10 -21.86 4.97
C VAL A 365 -52.98 -20.61 4.91
N GLN A 366 -52.53 -19.58 4.20
CA GLN A 366 -53.30 -18.35 4.01
C GLN A 366 -54.53 -18.56 3.12
N ALA A 367 -54.45 -19.42 2.10
CA ALA A 367 -55.57 -19.86 1.27
C ALA A 367 -56.59 -20.68 2.07
N GLU A 368 -56.15 -21.61 2.92
CA GLU A 368 -57.05 -22.38 3.78
C GLU A 368 -57.76 -21.49 4.80
N LEU A 369 -57.05 -20.55 5.43
CA LEU A 369 -57.64 -19.56 6.34
C LEU A 369 -58.70 -18.68 5.67
N THR A 370 -58.47 -18.26 4.43
CA THR A 370 -59.45 -17.48 3.67
C THR A 370 -60.65 -18.32 3.26
N THR A 371 -60.44 -19.59 2.90
CA THR A 371 -61.52 -20.54 2.58
C THR A 371 -62.40 -20.83 3.80
N LEU A 372 -61.79 -21.03 4.98
CA LEU A 372 -62.52 -21.24 6.23
C LEU A 372 -63.35 -20.00 6.63
N ARG A 373 -62.83 -18.78 6.39
CA ARG A 373 -63.61 -17.54 6.58
C ARG A 373 -64.81 -17.47 5.64
N GLN A 374 -64.64 -17.82 4.36
CA GLN A 374 -65.74 -17.84 3.39
C GLN A 374 -66.80 -18.89 3.73
N GLN A 375 -66.41 -20.08 4.16
CA GLN A 375 -67.35 -21.12 4.62
C GLN A 375 -68.15 -20.64 5.83
N ARG A 376 -67.51 -19.93 6.77
CA ARG A 376 -68.19 -19.33 7.93
C ARG A 376 -69.22 -18.28 7.50
N ASP A 377 -68.84 -17.37 6.61
CA ASP A 377 -69.72 -16.28 6.18
C ASP A 377 -70.92 -16.83 5.37
N ALA A 378 -70.72 -17.91 4.60
CA ALA A 378 -71.79 -18.62 3.89
C ALA A 378 -72.77 -19.34 4.84
N VAL A 379 -72.26 -20.03 5.88
CA VAL A 379 -73.10 -20.71 6.88
C VAL A 379 -73.89 -19.70 7.72
N SER A 380 -73.28 -18.55 8.03
CA SER A 380 -73.93 -17.46 8.76
C SER A 380 -75.04 -16.76 7.95
N ALA A 381 -74.97 -16.81 6.61
CA ALA A 381 -76.01 -16.26 5.73
C ALA A 381 -77.17 -17.24 5.44
N SER A 382 -77.00 -18.55 5.70
CA SER A 382 -78.01 -19.58 5.40
C SER A 382 -78.86 -20.05 6.59
N SER A 383 -78.60 -19.57 7.80
CA SER A 383 -79.18 -20.11 9.04
C SER A 383 -80.21 -19.17 9.68
N ASP A 384 -81.38 -19.01 9.04
CA ASP A 384 -82.52 -18.24 9.56
C ASP A 384 -83.54 -19.09 10.38
N SER A 385 -83.21 -20.33 10.77
CA SER A 385 -84.15 -21.17 11.52
C SER A 385 -83.48 -22.22 12.42
N ALA A 386 -83.16 -21.84 13.67
CA ALA A 386 -83.17 -22.69 14.89
C ALA A 386 -82.40 -21.99 16.02
N THR A 387 -83.14 -21.43 16.99
CA THR A 387 -82.67 -20.39 17.92
C THR A 387 -82.07 -20.86 19.25
N ASN A 388 -81.69 -22.13 19.47
CA ASN A 388 -81.25 -22.54 20.83
C ASN A 388 -80.00 -23.43 20.97
N SER A 389 -79.32 -23.85 19.90
CA SER A 389 -78.06 -24.64 19.99
C SER A 389 -76.78 -23.87 19.60
N VAL A 390 -76.92 -22.66 19.04
CA VAL A 390 -75.82 -21.86 18.47
C VAL A 390 -74.92 -21.23 19.55
N GLN A 391 -75.42 -21.07 20.78
CA GLN A 391 -74.71 -20.36 21.85
C GLN A 391 -73.52 -21.14 22.44
N VAL A 392 -73.51 -22.47 22.32
CA VAL A 392 -72.39 -23.31 22.81
C VAL A 392 -71.21 -23.32 21.81
N GLY A 393 -71.49 -23.35 20.50
CA GLY A 393 -70.45 -23.33 19.46
C GLY A 393 -69.68 -22.02 19.36
N LEU A 394 -70.32 -20.89 19.68
CA LEU A 394 -69.66 -19.57 19.74
C LEU A 394 -68.58 -19.50 20.83
N ASN A 395 -68.76 -20.21 21.94
CA ASN A 395 -67.80 -20.21 23.05
C ASN A 395 -66.55 -21.04 22.73
N ASP A 396 -66.69 -22.17 22.04
CA ASP A 396 -65.54 -22.98 21.65
C ASP A 396 -64.75 -22.34 20.51
N HIS A 397 -65.42 -21.62 19.61
CA HIS A 397 -64.76 -20.81 18.59
C HIS A 397 -63.94 -19.67 19.20
N SER A 398 -64.50 -18.95 20.19
CA SER A 398 -63.78 -17.92 20.94
C SER A 398 -62.52 -18.48 21.59
N LYS A 399 -62.61 -19.64 22.25
CA LYS A 399 -61.45 -20.32 22.85
C LYS A 399 -60.39 -20.72 21.82
N LEU A 400 -60.80 -21.25 20.67
CA LEU A 400 -59.88 -21.64 19.59
C LEU A 400 -59.17 -20.40 19.01
N GLN A 401 -59.90 -19.31 18.80
CA GLN A 401 -59.35 -18.04 18.33
C GLN A 401 -58.33 -17.49 19.33
N THR A 402 -58.63 -17.52 20.64
CA THR A 402 -57.69 -17.11 21.70
C THR A 402 -56.44 -17.98 21.67
N ARG A 403 -56.58 -19.31 21.55
CA ARG A 403 -55.43 -20.23 21.48
C ARG A 403 -54.57 -20.02 20.23
N MET A 404 -55.19 -19.69 19.08
CA MET A 404 -54.47 -19.37 17.86
C MET A 404 -53.66 -18.07 18.00
N ASN A 405 -54.24 -17.03 18.61
CA ASN A 405 -53.54 -15.78 18.88
C ASN A 405 -52.41 -15.97 19.91
N GLU A 406 -52.62 -16.81 20.92
CA GLU A 406 -51.60 -17.20 21.91
C GLU A 406 -50.41 -17.87 21.22
N LEU A 407 -50.65 -18.85 20.34
CA LEU A 407 -49.60 -19.54 19.58
C LEU A 407 -48.86 -18.62 18.62
N GLN A 408 -49.58 -17.71 17.94
CA GLN A 408 -48.94 -16.68 17.10
C GLN A 408 -48.03 -15.76 17.92
N THR A 409 -48.45 -15.40 19.13
CA THR A 409 -47.66 -14.56 20.03
C THR A 409 -46.43 -15.33 20.56
N GLN A 410 -46.60 -16.60 20.92
CA GLN A 410 -45.48 -17.46 21.34
C GLN A 410 -44.45 -17.65 20.22
N LEU A 411 -44.90 -17.86 18.98
CA LEU A 411 -44.01 -17.95 17.82
C LEU A 411 -43.26 -16.63 17.56
N ALA A 412 -43.96 -15.50 17.62
CA ALA A 412 -43.35 -14.19 17.46
C ALA A 412 -42.29 -13.91 18.54
N ASN A 413 -42.59 -14.23 19.80
CA ASN A 413 -41.64 -14.08 20.91
C ASN A 413 -40.44 -15.02 20.80
N ALA A 414 -40.65 -16.27 20.34
CA ALA A 414 -39.57 -17.22 20.13
C ALA A 414 -38.63 -16.77 19.00
N LEU A 415 -39.18 -16.26 17.88
CA LEU A 415 -38.40 -15.70 16.78
C LEU A 415 -37.62 -14.45 17.22
N ALA A 416 -38.27 -13.52 17.92
CA ALA A 416 -37.60 -12.32 18.44
C ALA A 416 -36.47 -12.69 19.44
N GLY A 417 -36.69 -13.69 20.30
CA GLY A 417 -35.68 -14.18 21.24
C GLY A 417 -34.52 -14.95 20.58
N ALA A 418 -34.78 -15.65 19.47
CA ALA A 418 -33.72 -16.27 18.66
C ALA A 418 -32.89 -15.19 17.94
N GLU A 419 -33.54 -14.21 17.34
CA GLU A 419 -32.90 -13.09 16.64
C GLU A 419 -32.06 -12.23 17.59
N ALA A 420 -32.54 -11.96 18.81
CA ALA A 420 -31.79 -11.25 19.84
C ALA A 420 -30.52 -12.01 20.27
N ARG A 421 -30.61 -13.33 20.46
CA ARG A 421 -29.45 -14.17 20.81
C ARG A 421 -28.43 -14.23 19.67
N ALA A 422 -28.89 -14.33 18.42
CA ALA A 422 -28.01 -14.31 17.26
C ALA A 422 -27.27 -12.96 17.12
N ARG A 423 -27.95 -11.83 17.37
CA ARG A 423 -27.30 -10.51 17.43
C ARG A 423 -26.25 -10.41 18.54
N GLU A 424 -26.58 -10.90 19.74
CA GLU A 424 -25.64 -10.90 20.87
C GLU A 424 -24.41 -11.77 20.58
N ALA A 425 -24.59 -12.94 19.98
CA ALA A 425 -23.50 -13.83 19.57
C ALA A 425 -22.61 -13.17 18.50
N TYR A 426 -23.21 -12.51 17.51
CA TYR A 426 -22.49 -11.78 16.48
C TYR A 426 -21.68 -10.61 17.06
N GLU A 427 -22.27 -9.79 17.93
CA GLU A 427 -21.56 -8.68 18.60
C GLU A 427 -20.41 -9.18 19.50
N LYS A 428 -20.62 -10.32 20.20
CA LYS A 428 -19.55 -10.98 20.97
C LYS A 428 -18.43 -11.48 20.07
N GLY A 429 -18.75 -12.09 18.93
CA GLY A 429 -17.76 -12.54 17.95
C GLY A 429 -16.95 -11.37 17.39
N LEU A 430 -17.61 -10.25 17.08
CA LEU A 430 -16.97 -9.07 16.51
C LEU A 430 -16.05 -8.36 17.53
N THR A 431 -16.47 -8.28 18.78
CA THR A 431 -15.63 -7.74 19.87
C THR A 431 -14.45 -8.65 20.19
N ALA A 432 -14.65 -9.98 20.23
CA ALA A 432 -13.56 -10.94 20.40
C ALA A 432 -12.54 -10.88 19.25
N GLY A 433 -13.02 -10.81 18.00
CA GLY A 433 -12.16 -10.67 16.83
C GLY A 433 -11.35 -9.37 16.84
N LYS A 434 -11.94 -8.25 17.29
CA LYS A 434 -11.21 -6.99 17.44
C LYS A 434 -10.09 -7.10 18.48
N VAL A 435 -10.37 -7.70 19.65
CA VAL A 435 -9.36 -7.89 20.71
C VAL A 435 -8.21 -8.79 20.22
N ASP A 436 -8.52 -9.85 19.47
CA ASP A 436 -7.50 -10.74 18.90
C ASP A 436 -6.64 -10.01 17.84
N ALA A 437 -7.26 -9.22 16.96
CA ALA A 437 -6.55 -8.41 15.97
C ALA A 437 -5.62 -7.37 16.62
N ASP A 438 -6.10 -6.65 17.64
CA ASP A 438 -5.30 -5.68 18.39
C ASP A 438 -4.13 -6.36 19.12
N GLN A 439 -4.35 -7.57 19.65
CA GLN A 439 -3.31 -8.36 20.30
C GLN A 439 -2.24 -8.82 19.30
N ARG A 440 -2.61 -9.25 18.10
CA ARG A 440 -1.66 -9.61 17.03
C ARG A 440 -0.85 -8.41 16.57
N MET A 441 -1.49 -7.27 16.30
CA MET A 441 -0.78 -6.03 15.93
C MET A 441 0.21 -5.59 16.99
N LYS A 442 -0.15 -5.74 18.28
CA LYS A 442 0.78 -5.47 19.38
C LYS A 442 1.99 -6.41 19.37
N GLN A 443 1.76 -7.71 19.18
CA GLN A 443 2.84 -8.70 19.07
C GLN A 443 3.78 -8.41 17.89
N GLU A 444 3.23 -8.07 16.72
CA GLU A 444 4.01 -7.71 15.54
C GLU A 444 4.85 -6.46 15.78
N ARG A 445 4.29 -5.43 16.42
CA ARG A 445 5.03 -4.22 16.78
C ARG A 445 6.16 -4.49 17.76
N ASP A 446 5.89 -5.29 18.79
CA ASP A 446 6.89 -5.66 19.80
C ASP A 446 8.00 -6.52 19.16
N GLN A 447 7.66 -7.42 18.23
CA GLN A 447 8.62 -8.19 17.44
C GLN A 447 9.49 -7.30 16.55
N ALA A 448 8.89 -6.38 15.80
CA ALA A 448 9.62 -5.44 14.94
C ALA A 448 10.57 -4.55 15.75
N PHE A 449 10.16 -4.13 16.95
CA PHE A 449 11.02 -3.40 17.87
C PHE A 449 12.22 -4.24 18.34
N GLU A 450 12.00 -5.50 18.72
CA GLU A 450 13.10 -6.39 19.13
C GLU A 450 14.08 -6.68 17.99
N GLU A 451 13.59 -6.86 16.77
CA GLU A 451 14.42 -7.07 15.57
C GLU A 451 15.22 -5.82 15.22
N GLY A 452 14.59 -4.63 15.25
CA GLY A 452 15.26 -3.35 15.08
C GLY A 452 16.34 -3.11 16.15
N TYR A 453 16.04 -3.42 17.40
CA TYR A 453 17.01 -3.33 18.50
C TYR A 453 18.21 -4.28 18.31
N LYS A 454 17.96 -5.52 17.89
CA LYS A 454 19.03 -6.49 17.57
C LYS A 454 19.89 -6.01 16.41
N LYS A 455 19.29 -5.45 15.35
CA LYS A 455 20.00 -4.90 14.18
C LYS A 455 20.89 -3.73 14.57
N ALA A 456 20.33 -2.73 15.25
CA ALA A 456 21.09 -1.55 15.72
C ALA A 456 22.25 -1.96 16.66
N ARG A 457 22.04 -2.96 17.51
CA ARG A 457 23.10 -3.50 18.37
C ARG A 457 24.20 -4.21 17.58
N ALA A 458 23.86 -4.92 16.51
CA ALA A 458 24.84 -5.57 15.63
C ALA A 458 25.66 -4.55 14.85
N GLU A 459 25.02 -3.50 14.35
CA GLU A 459 25.63 -2.38 13.64
C GLU A 459 26.62 -1.63 14.54
N ALA A 460 26.19 -1.21 15.74
CA ALA A 460 27.07 -0.56 16.72
C ALA A 460 28.27 -1.44 17.10
N LYS A 461 28.09 -2.77 17.16
CA LYS A 461 29.18 -3.72 17.42
C LYS A 461 30.16 -3.80 16.24
N SER A 462 29.66 -3.71 15.01
CA SER A 462 30.47 -3.68 13.79
C SER A 462 31.31 -2.41 13.72
N GLU A 463 30.68 -1.24 13.94
CA GLU A 463 31.36 0.05 13.97
C GLU A 463 32.44 0.11 15.06
N MET A 464 32.13 -0.38 16.26
CA MET A 464 33.11 -0.47 17.34
C MET A 464 34.28 -1.40 16.96
N GLY A 465 34.04 -2.44 16.16
CA GLY A 465 35.07 -3.29 15.59
C GLY A 465 35.99 -2.55 14.61
N VAL A 466 35.41 -1.75 13.71
CA VAL A 466 36.14 -0.90 12.76
C VAL A 466 37.01 0.12 13.52
N LEU A 467 36.44 0.86 14.46
CA LEU A 467 37.17 1.83 15.29
C LEU A 467 38.31 1.17 16.09
N THR A 468 38.08 -0.05 16.61
CA THR A 468 39.12 -0.81 17.32
C THR A 468 40.27 -1.18 16.37
N ALA A 469 39.97 -1.56 15.13
CA ALA A 469 40.98 -1.87 14.12
C ALA A 469 41.78 -0.61 13.70
N GLU A 470 41.10 0.51 13.48
CA GLU A 470 41.74 1.80 13.16
C GLU A 470 42.68 2.25 14.29
N LEU A 471 42.23 2.21 15.55
CA LEU A 471 43.08 2.50 16.70
C LEU A 471 44.29 1.57 16.79
N GLY A 472 44.13 0.29 16.40
CA GLY A 472 45.23 -0.66 16.29
C GLY A 472 46.26 -0.26 15.25
N MET A 473 45.82 0.20 14.07
CA MET A 473 46.70 0.71 13.02
C MET A 473 47.45 1.97 13.45
N PHE A 474 46.77 2.92 14.09
CA PHE A 474 47.42 4.13 14.63
C PHE A 474 48.47 3.79 15.70
N ARG A 475 48.18 2.83 16.58
CA ARG A 475 49.15 2.39 17.59
C ARG A 475 50.38 1.75 16.94
N ALA A 476 50.19 0.86 15.96
CA ALA A 476 51.30 0.25 15.22
C ALA A 476 52.15 1.30 14.47
N PHE A 477 51.49 2.29 13.85
CA PHE A 477 52.17 3.41 13.20
C PHE A 477 53.00 4.23 14.20
N HIS A 478 52.43 4.57 15.36
CA HIS A 478 53.14 5.30 16.40
C HIS A 478 54.33 4.51 16.98
N GLU A 479 54.18 3.20 17.20
CA GLU A 479 55.26 2.33 17.65
C GLU A 479 56.39 2.25 16.62
N SER A 480 56.06 2.17 15.32
CA SER A 480 57.05 2.21 14.24
C SER A 480 57.76 3.57 14.17
N ALA A 481 57.03 4.68 14.32
CA ALA A 481 57.61 6.02 14.32
C ALA A 481 58.55 6.24 15.53
N ALA A 482 58.16 5.75 16.71
CA ALA A 482 59.00 5.78 17.91
C ALA A 482 60.30 4.97 17.71
N HIS A 483 60.20 3.76 17.13
CA HIS A 483 61.38 2.94 16.85
C HIS A 483 62.32 3.58 15.80
N CYS A 484 61.80 4.32 14.82
CA CYS A 484 62.63 5.09 13.89
C CYS A 484 63.35 6.26 14.59
N ALA A 485 62.68 6.94 15.53
CA ALA A 485 63.27 8.06 16.27
C ALA A 485 64.43 7.60 17.19
N ASP A 486 64.32 6.43 17.83
CA ASP A 486 65.37 5.88 18.69
C ASP A 486 66.67 5.57 17.91
N HIS A 487 66.59 5.29 16.60
CA HIS A 487 67.77 5.06 15.75
C HIS A 487 68.49 6.32 15.27
N VAL A 488 67.89 7.51 15.43
CA VAL A 488 68.50 8.77 14.99
C VAL A 488 69.51 9.31 16.03
N HIS A 489 69.39 8.91 17.29
CA HIS A 489 70.26 9.43 18.36
C HIS A 489 71.68 8.82 18.42
N ASP A 490 71.95 7.72 17.72
CA ASP A 490 73.31 7.14 17.66
C ASP A 490 74.18 7.72 16.52
N ALA A 491 73.67 8.69 15.76
CA ALA A 491 74.36 9.29 14.62
C ALA A 491 75.02 10.67 14.90
N GLU A 492 75.23 11.04 16.18
CA GLU A 492 75.89 12.30 16.57
C GLU A 492 77.40 12.39 16.26
N GLY A 493 77.98 11.42 15.54
CA GLY A 493 79.41 11.35 15.26
C GLY A 493 79.88 11.72 13.84
N LEU A 494 78.98 12.07 12.91
CA LEU A 494 79.34 12.15 11.48
C LEU A 494 78.79 13.39 10.75
N LEU A 495 78.88 14.56 11.38
CA LEU A 495 78.71 15.85 10.68
C LEU A 495 80.10 16.37 10.27
N ASP A 496 80.54 15.98 9.07
CA ASP A 496 81.63 16.65 8.34
C ASP A 496 81.00 17.44 7.17
N ASP A 497 81.39 18.71 7.06
CA ASP A 497 80.73 19.78 6.30
C ASP A 497 80.81 19.58 4.77
N SER A 498 79.84 18.87 4.19
CA SER A 498 79.62 18.88 2.73
C SER A 498 78.13 18.74 2.40
N LEU A 499 77.43 19.88 2.41
CA LEU A 499 75.98 19.98 2.26
C LEU A 499 75.52 20.26 0.81
N ASP A 500 76.40 20.08 -0.18
CA ASP A 500 76.13 20.44 -1.58
C ASP A 500 75.95 19.24 -2.54
N ASP A 501 76.06 17.98 -2.07
CA ASP A 501 76.10 16.82 -2.99
C ASP A 501 75.23 15.61 -2.57
N ILE A 502 74.09 15.84 -1.89
CA ILE A 502 73.10 14.78 -1.69
C ILE A 502 72.16 14.72 -2.90
N SER A 503 72.69 14.22 -4.02
CA SER A 503 71.87 13.65 -5.07
C SER A 503 71.32 12.31 -4.58
N LEU A 504 70.06 12.29 -4.14
CA LEU A 504 69.29 11.07 -3.91
C LEU A 504 69.28 10.24 -5.21
N ALA A 505 70.04 9.14 -5.21
CA ALA A 505 70.34 8.36 -6.41
C ALA A 505 69.16 7.55 -6.97
N ASP A 506 68.01 7.51 -6.30
CA ASP A 506 66.80 6.90 -6.82
C ASP A 506 65.65 7.90 -6.68
N GLY A 507 65.18 8.44 -7.80
CA GLY A 507 64.15 9.46 -7.92
C GLY A 507 62.74 9.03 -7.48
N GLN A 508 62.59 8.39 -6.32
CA GLN A 508 61.31 8.22 -5.66
C GLN A 508 60.99 9.45 -4.83
N GLN A 509 60.02 10.23 -5.30
CA GLN A 509 59.38 11.25 -4.50
C GLN A 509 58.75 10.59 -3.28
N LEU A 510 59.20 10.99 -2.08
CA LEU A 510 58.54 10.66 -0.82
C LEU A 510 57.17 11.35 -0.81
N CYS A 511 56.16 10.70 -1.38
CA CYS A 511 54.77 11.07 -1.20
C CYS A 511 54.39 10.79 0.26
N SER A 512 54.36 11.83 1.09
CA SER A 512 53.77 11.78 2.42
C SER A 512 52.26 11.52 2.28
N PRO A 513 51.71 10.41 2.83
CA PRO A 513 50.31 10.02 2.58
C PRO A 513 49.24 10.81 3.35
N THR A 514 49.58 11.89 4.06
CA THR A 514 48.68 12.48 5.08
C THR A 514 48.27 13.94 4.84
N SER A 515 48.53 14.52 3.68
CA SER A 515 48.10 15.90 3.38
C SER A 515 46.66 15.98 2.81
N SER A 516 45.68 15.56 3.61
CA SER A 516 44.26 15.88 3.35
C SER A 516 43.41 15.69 4.59
N VAL A 517 43.73 16.42 5.66
CA VAL A 517 42.79 16.70 6.75
C VAL A 517 42.69 18.22 6.84
N SER A 518 41.69 18.76 6.15
CA SER A 518 41.30 20.16 6.22
C SER A 518 40.60 20.41 7.57
N VAL A 519 41.31 21.05 8.50
CA VAL A 519 40.75 21.48 9.78
C VAL A 519 40.07 22.83 9.55
N PHE A 520 38.75 22.82 9.36
CA PHE A 520 37.94 24.04 9.45
C PHE A 520 37.81 24.43 10.92
N THR A 521 38.56 25.44 11.35
CA THR A 521 38.29 26.15 12.61
C THR A 521 37.17 27.15 12.38
N ASP A 522 35.99 26.82 12.89
CA ASP A 522 34.91 27.77 13.14
C ASP A 522 35.37 28.78 14.20
N ASN A 523 35.55 30.03 13.78
CA ASN A 523 35.67 31.17 14.69
C ASN A 523 35.02 32.38 14.02
N GLY A 524 33.78 32.63 14.42
CA GLY A 524 32.94 33.67 13.85
C GLY A 524 33.40 35.10 14.09
N LYS A 525 32.89 35.98 13.24
CA LYS A 525 32.50 37.36 13.58
C LYS A 525 31.43 37.86 12.62
N ASN A 526 30.22 37.93 13.14
CA ASN A 526 29.13 38.77 12.65
C ASN A 526 29.59 40.23 12.58
N ASP A 527 29.30 40.90 11.47
CA ASP A 527 28.84 42.29 11.48
C ASP A 527 27.99 42.58 10.23
N PHE A 528 26.76 43.03 10.48
CA PHE A 528 25.75 43.44 9.52
C PHE A 528 26.09 44.80 8.90
N SER A 529 25.93 44.98 7.57
CA SER A 529 25.22 46.15 6.99
C SER A 529 25.01 46.04 5.46
N ALA A 530 23.74 45.83 5.10
CA ALA A 530 22.95 46.40 3.99
C ALA A 530 23.45 46.41 2.53
N GLN A 531 22.51 45.97 1.67
CA GLN A 531 22.29 46.29 0.25
C GLN A 531 23.25 45.72 -0.79
N GLU A 532 22.89 44.54 -1.31
CA GLU A 532 22.49 44.30 -2.71
C GLU A 532 22.35 42.78 -2.91
N ILE A 533 21.17 42.30 -3.26
CA ILE A 533 20.93 40.88 -3.56
C ILE A 533 21.13 40.69 -5.06
N PRO A 534 22.10 39.85 -5.46
CA PRO A 534 21.76 38.81 -6.43
C PRO A 534 22.34 37.43 -6.06
N LYS A 535 21.50 36.42 -6.30
CA LYS A 535 21.80 35.07 -6.82
C LYS A 535 23.12 34.43 -6.37
N SER A 536 23.02 33.36 -5.58
CA SER A 536 23.67 32.08 -5.95
C SER A 536 23.27 30.95 -5.01
N THR A 537 22.72 29.91 -5.65
CA THR A 537 22.99 28.48 -5.44
C THR A 537 22.77 27.90 -4.04
N ASP A 538 21.61 27.25 -3.88
CA ASP A 538 21.56 25.91 -3.29
C ASP A 538 20.51 25.09 -4.07
N GLU A 539 20.96 24.50 -5.18
CA GLU A 539 20.35 23.34 -5.82
C GLU A 539 20.93 22.09 -5.13
N TRP A 540 20.31 21.67 -4.03
CA TRP A 540 20.40 20.31 -3.50
C TRP A 540 19.01 19.97 -2.95
N GLY A 541 18.12 19.45 -3.80
CA GLY A 541 16.76 19.13 -3.37
C GLY A 541 15.79 18.62 -4.43
N GLU A 542 16.23 17.81 -5.39
CA GLU A 542 15.36 16.87 -6.11
C GLU A 542 15.99 15.48 -5.99
N TRP A 543 15.57 14.73 -4.97
CA TRP A 543 15.46 13.26 -4.91
C TRP A 543 14.49 12.90 -3.80
#